data_AF-A0A090ZM37-F1
#
_entry.id   AF-A0A090ZM37-F1
#
_cell.length_a   1.000
_cell.length_b   1.000
_cell.length_c   1.000
_cell.angle_alpha   90.00
_cell.angle_beta   90.00
_cell.angle_gamma   90.00
#
_symmetry.space_group_name_H-M   'P 1'
#
loop_
_entity.id
_entity.type
_entity.pdbx_description
1 polymer ?
#
loop_
_entity_poly.entity_id
_entity_poly.type
_entity_poly.pdbx_seq_one_letter_code
_entity_poly.pdbx_strand_id
1 'polypeptide(L)'
;MKYSINLFGYNLDCQLKIDGESLHIEIPEDNQKALKQYLIRVLPKYGRESSSAFSLQELVKLAIDAEKTLEGHMAEPKLKLPYEFQPEIKEKLVEAAALQDMSATQLLIRLIEKKYQEVMG
;
A
#
# COMPACT_ATOMS: atom_id res chain seq x y z
N MET A 1 16.26 11.47 9.22
CA MET A 1 16.38 11.15 7.77
C MET A 1 15.02 10.68 7.25
N LYS A 2 14.68 10.91 5.98
CA LYS A 2 13.45 10.35 5.39
C LYS A 2 13.71 8.90 5.00
N TYR A 3 12.80 8.00 5.37
CA TYR A 3 12.91 6.56 5.09
C TYR A 3 11.55 6.06 4.61
N SER A 4 11.50 5.38 3.46
CA SER A 4 10.26 4.81 2.95
C SER A 4 10.13 3.37 3.43
N ILE A 5 9.02 3.05 4.09
CA ILE A 5 8.64 1.67 4.39
C ILE A 5 7.80 1.15 3.22
N ASN A 6 8.11 -0.04 2.73
CA ASN A 6 7.27 -0.77 1.78
C ASN A 6 6.73 -2.02 2.48
N LEU A 7 5.40 -2.13 2.57
CA LEU A 7 4.71 -3.32 3.07
C LEU A 7 3.62 -3.68 2.06
N PHE A 8 3.68 -4.88 1.49
CA PHE A 8 2.72 -5.37 0.50
C PHE A 8 2.61 -4.48 -0.76
N GLY A 9 3.69 -3.79 -1.13
CA GLY A 9 3.71 -2.84 -2.24
C GLY A 9 3.19 -1.44 -1.88
N TYR A 10 2.73 -1.22 -0.64
CA TYR A 10 2.33 0.08 -0.13
C TYR A 10 3.54 0.82 0.43
N ASN A 11 3.87 1.94 -0.21
CA ASN A 11 4.99 2.80 0.20
C ASN A 11 4.50 3.93 1.09
N LEU A 12 5.22 4.15 2.19
CA LEU A 12 4.93 5.21 3.14
C LEU A 12 6.21 5.89 3.60
N ASP A 13 6.23 7.21 3.51
CA ASP A 13 7.34 8.03 4.00
C ASP A 13 7.29 8.17 5.53
N CYS A 14 8.38 7.76 6.17
CA CYS A 14 8.63 7.89 7.60
C CYS A 14 9.79 8.84 7.88
N GLN A 15 9.80 9.39 9.09
CA GLN A 15 10.96 10.09 9.63
C GLN A 15 11.74 9.16 10.56
N LEU A 16 13.01 8.95 10.24
CA LEU A 16 13.94 8.20 11.04
C LEU A 16 14.67 9.17 11.97
N LYS A 17 14.47 9.03 13.27
CA LYS A 17 15.11 9.79 14.33
C LYS A 17 16.06 8.89 15.11
N ILE A 18 17.23 9.42 15.42
CA ILE A 18 18.22 8.77 16.30
C ILE A 18 18.23 9.60 17.57
N ASP A 19 17.88 8.98 18.69
CA ASP A 19 17.91 9.63 20.00
C ASP A 19 18.80 8.78 20.92
N GLY A 20 20.00 9.27 21.22
CA GLY A 20 21.04 8.50 21.93
C GLY A 20 21.44 7.22 21.19
N GLU A 21 21.28 6.07 21.86
CA GLU A 21 21.50 4.72 21.31
C GLU A 21 20.24 4.10 20.68
N SER A 22 19.11 4.81 20.69
CA SER A 22 17.82 4.30 20.21
C SER A 22 17.44 4.87 18.83
N LEU A 23 17.03 3.97 17.94
CA LEU A 23 16.52 4.28 16.61
C LEU A 23 14.99 4.33 16.65
N HIS A 24 14.40 5.49 16.37
CA HIS A 24 12.95 5.67 16.33
C HIS A 24 12.48 5.97 14.91
N ILE A 25 11.37 5.34 14.52
CA ILE A 25 10.65 5.65 13.29
C ILE A 25 9.39 6.41 13.68
N GLU A 26 9.32 7.67 13.29
CA GLU A 26 8.12 8.49 13.39
C GLU A 26 7.34 8.44 12.09
N ILE A 27 6.07 8.06 12.21
CA ILE A 27 5.09 8.09 11.14
C ILE A 27 4.11 9.22 11.46
N PRO A 28 3.86 10.18 10.55
CA PRO A 28 2.83 11.21 10.75
C PRO A 28 1.46 10.59 11.07
N GLU A 29 0.62 11.22 11.90
CA GLU A 29 -0.65 10.63 12.34
C GLU A 29 -1.58 10.22 11.18
N ASP A 30 -1.66 11.03 10.13
CA ASP A 30 -2.47 10.72 8.95
C ASP A 30 -1.96 9.45 8.24
N ASN A 31 -0.63 9.32 8.17
CA ASN A 31 0.05 8.14 7.62
C ASN A 31 -0.15 6.91 8.52
N GLN A 32 -0.19 7.08 9.85
CA GLN A 32 -0.49 5.99 10.79
C GLN A 32 -1.90 5.44 10.59
N LYS A 33 -2.89 6.33 10.44
CA LYS A 33 -4.29 5.93 10.19
C LYS A 33 -4.44 5.22 8.85
N ALA A 34 -3.84 5.78 7.79
CA ALA A 34 -3.85 5.18 6.46
C ALA A 34 -3.20 3.78 6.46
N LEU A 35 -2.01 3.66 7.07
CA LEU A 35 -1.31 2.38 7.18
C LEU A 35 -2.12 1.36 8.00
N LYS A 36 -2.73 1.78 9.10
CA LYS A 36 -3.58 0.90 9.92
C LYS A 36 -4.75 0.34 9.11
N GLN A 37 -5.48 1.21 8.40
CA GLN A 37 -6.61 0.77 7.57
C GLN A 37 -6.17 -0.13 6.42
N TYR A 38 -5.04 0.19 5.79
CA TYR A 38 -4.45 -0.63 4.75
C TYR A 38 -4.13 -2.04 5.27
N LEU A 39 -3.40 -2.16 6.38
CA LEU A 39 -3.00 -3.46 6.93
C LEU A 39 -4.19 -4.32 7.35
N ILE A 40 -5.24 -3.72 7.93
CA ILE A 40 -6.49 -4.44 8.26
C ILE A 40 -7.16 -5.04 7.02
N ARG A 41 -7.02 -4.40 5.86
CA ARG A 41 -7.58 -4.89 4.60
C ARG A 41 -6.71 -5.95 3.93
N VAL A 42 -5.39 -5.84 4.09
CA VAL A 42 -4.42 -6.64 3.33
C VAL A 42 -4.03 -7.93 4.04
N LEU A 43 -3.82 -7.90 5.35
CA LEU A 43 -3.42 -9.06 6.15
C LEU A 43 -4.34 -10.30 5.99
N PRO A 44 -5.69 -10.17 5.92
CA PRO A 44 -6.57 -11.32 5.74
C PRO A 44 -6.36 -12.05 4.41
N LYS A 45 -5.90 -11.33 3.37
CA LYS A 45 -5.59 -11.93 2.06
C LYS A 45 -4.38 -12.87 2.12
N TYR A 46 -3.56 -12.72 3.15
CA TYR A 46 -2.38 -13.55 3.42
C TYR A 46 -2.61 -14.49 4.62
N GLY A 47 -3.87 -14.76 4.98
CA GLY A 47 -4.23 -15.72 6.02
C GLY A 47 -3.96 -15.24 7.45
N ARG A 48 -3.77 -13.94 7.67
CA ARG A 48 -3.59 -13.35 9.00
C ARG A 48 -4.87 -12.64 9.44
N GLU A 49 -5.31 -12.92 10.67
CA GLU A 49 -6.40 -12.16 11.27
C GLU A 49 -5.95 -10.72 11.53
N SER A 50 -6.78 -9.76 11.15
CA SER A 50 -6.54 -8.36 11.43
C SER A 50 -7.85 -7.65 11.76
N SER A 51 -7.84 -6.85 12.83
CA SER A 51 -8.99 -6.13 13.33
C SER A 51 -8.60 -4.70 13.70
N SER A 52 -9.58 -3.79 13.72
CA SER A 52 -9.42 -2.42 14.23
C SER A 52 -8.98 -2.37 15.70
N ALA A 53 -9.25 -3.46 16.45
CA ALA A 53 -8.81 -3.64 17.83
C ALA A 53 -7.29 -3.78 17.98
N PHE A 54 -6.57 -4.22 16.94
CA PHE A 54 -5.11 -4.30 16.99
C PHE A 54 -4.47 -2.92 16.91
N SER A 55 -3.38 -2.75 17.65
CA SER A 55 -2.50 -1.60 17.52
C SER A 55 -1.81 -1.60 16.16
N LEU A 56 -1.37 -0.42 15.71
CA LEU A 56 -0.61 -0.31 14.46
C LEU A 56 0.68 -1.15 14.52
N GLN A 57 1.33 -1.19 15.68
CA GLN A 57 2.57 -1.93 15.88
C GLN A 57 2.36 -3.45 15.75
N GLU A 58 1.25 -3.98 16.26
CA GLU A 58 0.88 -5.40 16.07
C GLU A 58 0.60 -5.71 14.60
N LEU A 59 -0.14 -4.85 13.91
CA LEU A 59 -0.46 -5.02 12.50
C LEU A 59 0.82 -5.00 11.63
N VAL A 60 1.75 -4.09 11.91
CA VAL A 60 3.05 -4.04 11.21
C VAL A 60 3.87 -5.30 11.48
N LYS A 61 3.87 -5.81 12.71
CA LYS A 61 4.57 -7.06 13.04
C LYS A 61 3.98 -8.24 12.28
N LEU A 62 2.64 -8.34 12.22
CA LEU A 62 1.94 -9.36 11.43
C LEU A 62 2.24 -9.24 9.94
N ALA A 63 2.37 -8.01 9.43
CA ALA A 63 2.70 -7.74 8.02
C ALA A 63 4.09 -8.25 7.66
N ILE A 64 5.09 -7.90 8.46
CA ILE A 64 6.47 -8.35 8.27
C ILE A 64 6.56 -9.88 8.37
N ASP A 65 5.84 -10.49 9.30
CA ASP A 65 5.82 -11.95 9.46
C ASP A 65 5.19 -12.63 8.24
N ALA A 66 4.06 -12.10 7.75
CA ALA A 66 3.41 -12.58 6.54
C ALA A 66 4.30 -12.42 5.28
N GLU A 67 4.98 -11.30 5.12
CA GLU A 67 5.94 -11.09 4.02
C GLU A 67 7.12 -12.05 4.08
N LYS A 68 7.64 -12.38 5.27
CA LYS A 68 8.70 -13.38 5.43
C LYS A 68 8.26 -14.79 5.07
N THR A 69 6.98 -15.11 5.31
CA THR A 69 6.41 -16.41 4.93
C THR A 69 6.05 -16.51 3.45
N LEU A 70 5.99 -15.38 2.75
CA LEU A 70 5.86 -15.33 1.29
C LEU A 70 7.27 -15.42 0.70
N GLU A 71 7.71 -16.63 0.34
CA GLU A 71 8.96 -16.81 -0.41
C GLU A 71 8.91 -16.01 -1.74
N GLY A 72 9.40 -14.78 -1.71
CA GLY A 72 9.88 -14.01 -2.85
C GLY A 72 8.87 -13.43 -3.84
N HIS A 73 7.60 -13.83 -3.85
CA HIS A 73 6.67 -13.36 -4.88
C HIS A 73 5.33 -12.92 -4.30
N MET A 74 5.12 -11.60 -4.22
CA MET A 74 3.77 -11.05 -4.31
C MET A 74 3.21 -11.52 -5.65
N ALA A 75 2.45 -12.62 -5.63
CA ALA A 75 1.87 -13.16 -6.84
C ALA A 75 0.97 -12.08 -7.46
N GLU A 76 1.32 -11.70 -8.68
CA GLU A 76 0.53 -10.79 -9.48
C GLU A 76 -0.92 -11.29 -9.49
N PRO A 77 -1.93 -10.43 -9.25
CA PRO A 77 -3.31 -10.86 -9.15
C PRO A 77 -3.72 -11.59 -10.44
N LYS A 78 -3.96 -12.90 -10.34
CA LYS A 78 -4.39 -13.75 -11.47
C LYS A 78 -5.82 -13.47 -11.93
N LEU A 79 -6.53 -12.60 -11.22
CA LEU A 79 -7.89 -12.21 -11.55
C LEU A 79 -7.84 -11.24 -12.73
N LYS A 80 -8.05 -11.76 -13.94
CA LYS A 80 -8.34 -10.92 -15.09
C LYS A 80 -9.60 -10.12 -14.75
N LEU A 81 -9.48 -8.79 -14.79
CA LEU A 81 -10.64 -7.93 -14.67
C LEU A 81 -11.67 -8.37 -15.74
N PRO A 82 -12.96 -8.52 -15.39
CA PRO A 82 -13.98 -9.01 -16.32
C PRO A 82 -14.21 -8.08 -17.53
N TYR A 83 -13.57 -6.90 -17.51
CA TYR A 83 -13.59 -5.93 -18.58
C TYR A 83 -12.15 -5.63 -19.00
N GLU A 84 -11.83 -5.93 -20.26
CA GLU A 84 -10.63 -5.38 -20.88
C GLU A 84 -10.90 -3.90 -21.18
N PHE A 85 -9.95 -3.04 -20.83
CA PHE A 85 -10.00 -1.64 -21.26
C PHE A 85 -10.01 -1.63 -22.79
N GLN A 86 -10.91 -0.82 -23.37
CA GLN A 86 -10.80 -0.53 -24.79
C GLN A 86 -9.40 -0.01 -25.10
N PRO A 87 -8.79 -0.39 -26.24
CA PRO A 87 -7.41 -0.02 -26.57
C PRO A 87 -7.13 1.48 -26.41
N GLU A 88 -8.07 2.32 -26.84
CA GLU A 88 -8.02 3.78 -26.74
C GLU A 88 -7.91 4.28 -25.28
N ILE A 89 -8.60 3.62 -24.35
CA ILE A 89 -8.54 3.97 -22.92
C ILE A 89 -7.19 3.53 -22.34
N LYS A 90 -6.68 2.38 -22.78
CA LYS A 90 -5.39 1.86 -22.34
C LYS A 90 -4.25 2.77 -22.79
N GLU A 91 -4.28 3.25 -24.04
CA GLU A 91 -3.29 4.20 -24.57
C GLU A 91 -3.30 5.51 -23.78
N LYS A 92 -4.48 6.11 -23.57
CA LYS A 92 -4.61 7.34 -22.77
C LYS A 92 -4.13 7.15 -21.32
N LEU A 93 -4.37 5.98 -20.72
CA LEU A 93 -3.89 5.68 -19.38
C LEU A 93 -2.35 5.62 -19.34
N VAL A 94 -1.72 5.01 -20.35
CA VAL A 94 -0.26 4.95 -20.46
C VAL A 94 0.34 6.34 -20.67
N GLU A 95 -0.24 7.14 -21.56
CA GLU A 95 0.20 8.53 -21.80
C GLU A 95 0.10 9.38 -20.53
N ALA A 96 -1.04 9.34 -19.85
CA ALA A 96 -1.27 10.09 -18.61
C ALA A 96 -0.34 9.65 -17.46
N ALA A 97 0.03 8.37 -17.43
CA ALA A 97 0.97 7.83 -16.45
C ALA A 97 2.40 8.25 -16.76
N ALA A 98 2.78 8.27 -18.04
CA ALA A 98 4.09 8.75 -18.48
C ALA A 98 4.31 10.23 -18.15
N LEU A 99 3.28 11.07 -18.29
CA LEU A 99 3.32 12.48 -17.89
C LEU A 99 3.56 12.69 -16.39
N GLN A 100 3.29 11.69 -15.56
CA GLN A 100 3.43 11.74 -14.11
C GLN A 100 4.57 10.85 -13.59
N ASP A 101 5.43 10.37 -14.50
CA ASP A 101 6.58 9.51 -14.21
C ASP A 101 6.22 8.29 -13.34
N MET A 102 5.09 7.66 -13.66
CA MET A 102 4.59 6.46 -12.96
C MET A 102 4.06 5.43 -13.95
N SER A 103 3.91 4.18 -13.51
CA SER A 103 3.30 3.14 -14.34
C SER A 103 1.79 3.32 -14.49
N ALA A 104 1.23 2.85 -15.61
CA ALA A 104 -0.22 2.88 -15.86
C ALA A 104 -1.02 2.19 -14.74
N THR A 105 -0.47 1.11 -14.17
CA THR A 105 -1.06 0.40 -13.03
C THR A 105 -1.10 1.27 -11.77
N GLN A 106 -0.02 1.98 -11.45
CA GLN A 106 0.02 2.90 -10.30
C GLN A 106 -0.97 4.05 -10.47
N LEU A 107 -1.07 4.61 -11.67
CA LEU A 107 -2.07 5.64 -11.97
C LEU A 107 -3.49 5.12 -11.78
N LEU A 108 -3.77 3.90 -12.27
CA LEU A 108 -5.08 3.26 -12.13
C LEU A 108 -5.47 3.07 -10.66
N ILE A 109 -4.54 2.57 -9.84
CA ILE A 109 -4.75 2.40 -8.40
C ILE A 109 -5.09 3.75 -7.76
N ARG A 110 -4.32 4.80 -8.06
CA ARG A 110 -4.54 6.15 -7.52
C ARG A 110 -5.91 6.73 -7.90
N LEU A 111 -6.36 6.50 -9.13
CA LEU A 111 -7.69 6.93 -9.59
C LEU A 111 -8.81 6.21 -8.82
N ILE A 112 -8.67 4.90 -8.62
CA ILE A 112 -9.64 4.10 -7.85
C ILE A 112 -9.68 4.58 -6.40
N GLU A 113 -8.53 4.80 -5.77
CA GLU A 113 -8.44 5.29 -4.39
C GLU A 113 -9.09 6.67 -4.24
N LYS A 114 -8.77 7.60 -5.14
CA LYS A 114 -9.39 8.93 -5.16
C LYS A 114 -10.90 8.84 -5.28
N LYS A 115 -11.41 8.01 -6.19
CA LYS A 115 -12.85 7.90 -6.42
C LYS A 115 -13.56 7.19 -5.27
N TYR A 116 -12.91 6.20 -4.66
CA TYR A 116 -13.41 5.54 -3.46
C TYR A 116 -13.52 6.52 -2.28
N GLN A 117 -12.50 7.35 -2.05
CA GLN A 117 -12.57 8.40 -1.03
C GLN A 117 -13.66 9.44 -1.30
N GLU A 118 -13.91 9.78 -2.56
CA GLU A 118 -14.98 10.73 -2.93
C GLU A 118 -16.39 10.19 -2.67
N VAL A 119 -16.58 8.86 -2.75
CA VAL A 119 -17.90 8.22 -2.59
C VAL A 119 -18.14 7.76 -1.15
N MET A 120 -17.10 7.34 -0.45
CA MET A 120 -17.18 6.76 0.90
C MET A 120 -16.72 7.70 2.02
N GLY A 121 -16.05 8.80 1.67
CA GLY A 121 -15.68 9.88 2.60
C GLY A 121 -16.72 11.00 2.56
#